data_AF-A0A957SPD2-F1
#
_entry.id   AF-A0A957SPD2-F1
#
_cell.length_a   1.000
_cell.length_b   1.000
_cell.length_c   1.000
_cell.angle_alpha   90.00
_cell.angle_beta   90.00
_cell.angle_gamma   90.00
#
_symmetry.space_group_name_H-M   'P 1'
#
loop_
_entity.id
_entity.type
_entity.pdbx_description
1 polymer ?
#
loop_
_entity_poly.entity_id
_entity_poly.type
_entity_poly.pdbx_seq_one_letter_code
_entity_poly.pdbx_strand_id
1 'polypeptide(L)'
;MSNQVIIADEVTFEQVFSLAQQLRLKDQVRLIARLAPKVEWMIEEVESATQVLTRKPLRGLLADRGPAPSVEEIDEVQHEMWATLGKSSYVNSSRCGYANNFV
;
A
#
# COMPACT_ATOMS: atom_id res chain seq x y z
N MET A 1 -26.74 -33.66 22.99
CA MET A 1 -25.77 -32.84 22.22
C MET A 1 -26.52 -32.28 21.02
N SER A 2 -27.13 -31.10 21.17
CA SER A 2 -27.95 -30.51 20.11
C SER A 2 -27.06 -29.62 19.26
N ASN A 3 -26.74 -30.10 18.05
CA ASN A 3 -26.11 -29.29 17.01
C ASN A 3 -27.11 -28.22 16.57
N GLN A 4 -26.86 -26.96 16.94
CA GLN A 4 -27.59 -25.84 16.35
C GLN A 4 -27.05 -25.61 14.94
N VAL A 5 -27.93 -25.87 13.97
CA VAL A 5 -27.80 -25.46 12.59
C VAL A 5 -27.74 -23.93 12.59
N ILE A 6 -26.58 -23.37 12.21
CA ILE A 6 -26.44 -21.95 11.92
C ILE A 6 -27.17 -21.71 10.60
N ILE A 7 -28.48 -21.47 10.69
CA ILE A 7 -29.22 -20.85 9.59
C ILE A 7 -28.66 -19.43 9.50
N ALA A 8 -28.22 -19.04 8.30
CA ALA A 8 -27.71 -17.71 8.00
C ALA A 8 -28.86 -16.69 8.11
N ASP A 9 -29.25 -16.39 9.34
CA ASP A 9 -29.96 -15.18 9.67
C ASP A 9 -28.97 -14.04 9.44
N GLU A 10 -29.38 -13.02 8.69
CA GLU A 10 -28.55 -11.86 8.40
C GLU A 10 -28.16 -11.23 9.74
N VAL A 11 -26.90 -11.41 10.15
CA VAL A 11 -26.42 -10.93 11.44
C VAL A 11 -26.49 -9.40 11.42
N THR A 12 -27.47 -8.85 12.13
CA THR A 12 -27.71 -7.41 12.11
C THR A 12 -26.74 -6.68 13.05
N PHE A 13 -26.41 -5.43 12.72
CA PHE A 13 -25.52 -4.60 13.54
C PHE A 13 -26.01 -4.51 14.99
N GLU A 14 -27.31 -4.28 15.19
CA GLU A 14 -27.93 -4.15 16.53
C GLU A 14 -27.76 -5.40 17.39
N GLN A 15 -27.86 -6.59 16.78
CA GLN A 15 -27.61 -7.86 17.46
C GLN A 15 -26.14 -7.96 17.90
N VAL A 16 -25.20 -7.66 17.01
CA VAL A 16 -23.76 -7.70 17.32
C VAL A 16 -23.39 -6.67 18.39
N PHE A 17 -23.96 -5.47 18.31
CA PHE A 17 -23.72 -4.41 19.28
C PHE A 17 -24.24 -4.78 20.66
N SER A 18 -25.46 -5.33 20.74
CA SER A 18 -26.04 -5.82 21.99
C SER A 18 -25.19 -6.94 22.61
N LEU A 19 -24.69 -7.87 21.81
CA LEU A 19 -23.81 -8.95 22.26
C LEU A 19 -22.44 -8.42 22.72
N ALA A 20 -21.88 -7.44 22.02
CA ALA A 20 -20.61 -6.82 22.40
C ALA A 20 -20.70 -6.09 23.76
N GLN A 21 -21.85 -5.49 24.08
CA GLN A 21 -22.07 -4.86 25.39
C GLN A 21 -22.12 -5.86 26.55
N GLN A 22 -22.52 -7.10 26.29
CA GLN A 22 -22.58 -8.17 27.31
C GLN A 22 -21.19 -8.76 27.64
N LEU A 23 -20.17 -8.47 26.83
CA LEU A 23 -18.80 -8.91 27.09
C LEU A 23 -18.21 -8.21 28.32
N ARG A 24 -17.26 -8.87 28.98
CA ARG A 24 -16.47 -8.25 30.04
C ARG A 24 -15.60 -7.13 29.44
N LEU A 25 -15.31 -6.10 30.23
CA LEU A 25 -14.53 -4.93 29.79
C LEU A 25 -13.22 -5.32 29.08
N LYS A 26 -12.49 -6.32 29.60
CA LYS A 26 -11.26 -6.84 28.98
C LYS A 26 -11.49 -7.40 27.57
N ASP A 27 -12.61 -8.07 27.36
CA ASP A 27 -12.95 -8.70 26.08
C ASP A 27 -13.54 -7.69 25.10
N GLN A 28 -14.23 -6.65 25.59
CA GLN A 28 -14.62 -5.49 24.78
C GLN A 28 -13.40 -4.76 24.21
N VAL A 29 -12.39 -4.48 25.05
CA VAL A 29 -11.15 -3.84 24.61
C VAL A 29 -10.42 -4.71 23.57
N ARG A 30 -10.39 -6.04 23.77
CA ARG A 30 -9.80 -6.97 22.80
C ARG A 30 -10.57 -7.01 21.48
N LEU A 31 -11.89 -6.92 21.52
CA LEU A 31 -12.74 -6.86 20.32
C LEU A 31 -12.43 -5.60 19.51
N ILE A 32 -12.41 -4.43 20.17
CA ILE A 32 -12.09 -3.15 19.53
C ILE A 32 -10.67 -3.18 18.96
N ALA A 33 -9.68 -3.65 19.72
CA ALA A 33 -8.29 -3.74 19.26
C ALA A 33 -8.12 -4.63 18.01
N ARG A 34 -8.95 -5.67 17.86
CA ARG A 34 -8.94 -6.53 16.66
C ARG A 34 -9.68 -5.92 15.47
N LEU A 35 -10.74 -5.15 15.72
CA LEU A 35 -11.54 -4.52 14.67
C LEU A 35 -10.92 -3.22 14.16
N ALA A 36 -10.24 -2.47 15.02
CA ALA A 36 -9.61 -1.18 14.69
C ALA A 36 -8.77 -1.20 13.41
N PRO A 37 -7.78 -2.11 13.22
CA PRO A 37 -6.98 -2.10 12.00
C PRO A 37 -7.84 -2.41 10.75
N LYS A 38 -8.84 -3.28 10.87
CA LYS A 38 -9.72 -3.59 9.74
C LYS A 38 -10.57 -2.38 9.34
N VAL A 39 -11.05 -1.63 10.31
CA VAL A 39 -11.83 -0.40 10.08
C VAL A 39 -10.95 0.69 9.46
N GLU A 40 -9.71 0.85 9.92
CA GLU A 40 -8.75 1.80 9.37
C GLU A 40 -8.50 1.54 7.87
N TRP A 41 -8.24 0.28 7.51
CA TRP A 41 -8.09 -0.12 6.10
C TRP A 41 -9.33 0.18 5.25
N MET A 42 -10.53 -0.08 5.80
CA MET A 42 -11.79 0.20 5.08
C MET A 42 -12.01 1.71 4.90
N ILE A 43 -11.62 2.53 5.88
CA ILE A 43 -11.68 3.99 5.78
C ILE A 43 -10.72 4.49 4.71
N GLU A 44 -9.47 4.03 4.72
CA GLU A 44 -8.48 4.39 3.70
C GLU A 44 -8.94 4.01 2.28
N GLU A 45 -9.57 2.86 2.11
CA GLU A 45 -10.11 2.41 0.82
C GLU A 45 -11.26 3.32 0.35
N VAL A 46 -12.16 3.70 1.26
CA VAL A 46 -13.27 4.62 0.97
C VAL A 46 -12.76 6.03 0.68
N GLU A 47 -11.77 6.53 1.42
CA GLU A 47 -11.13 7.82 1.19
C GLU A 47 -10.38 7.85 -0.15
N SER A 48 -9.70 6.76 -0.49
CA SER A 48 -9.03 6.61 -1.79
C SER A 48 -10.04 6.59 -2.95
N ALA A 49 -11.21 5.99 -2.74
CA ALA A 49 -12.29 5.96 -3.73
C ALA A 49 -13.03 7.31 -3.86
N THR A 50 -13.08 8.11 -2.80
CA THR A 50 -13.73 9.44 -2.77
C THR A 50 -12.79 10.60 -3.07
N GLN A 51 -11.47 10.38 -3.11
CA GLN A 51 -10.53 11.29 -3.74
C GLN A 51 -10.79 11.35 -5.25
N VAL A 52 -11.79 12.14 -5.63
CA VAL A 52 -11.85 12.77 -6.94
C VAL A 52 -10.54 13.54 -7.07
N LEU A 53 -9.56 12.95 -7.75
CA LEU A 53 -8.29 13.59 -8.07
C LEU A 53 -8.63 14.96 -8.63
N THR A 54 -8.42 15.99 -7.83
CA THR A 54 -8.58 17.37 -8.26
C THR A 54 -7.54 17.51 -9.35
N ARG A 55 -7.99 17.45 -10.61
CA ARG A 55 -7.12 17.44 -11.78
C ARG A 55 -6.37 18.77 -11.79
N LYS A 56 -5.21 18.82 -11.12
CA LYS A 56 -4.32 19.95 -11.21
C LYS A 56 -3.95 20.09 -12.68
N PRO A 57 -4.12 21.28 -13.29
CA PRO A 57 -3.71 21.47 -14.66
C PRO A 57 -2.20 21.18 -14.74
N LEU A 58 -1.81 20.25 -15.62
CA LEU A 58 -0.40 19.92 -15.86
C LEU A 58 0.38 21.10 -16.45
N ARG A 59 -0.34 22.10 -16.97
CA ARG A 59 0.21 23.33 -17.53
C ARG A 59 0.93 24.11 -16.43
N GLY A 60 2.22 24.34 -16.63
CA GLY A 60 3.04 25.16 -15.74
C GLY A 60 3.72 24.40 -14.60
N LEU A 61 3.59 23.07 -14.53
CA LEU A 61 4.31 22.26 -13.53
C LEU A 61 5.83 22.38 -13.62
N LEU A 62 6.35 22.73 -14.80
CA LEU A 62 7.78 22.88 -15.08
C LEU A 62 8.15 24.34 -15.39
N ALA A 63 7.28 25.31 -15.08
CA ALA A 63 7.54 26.72 -15.36
C ALA A 63 8.75 27.27 -14.59
N ASP A 64 9.07 26.67 -13.44
CA ASP A 64 10.26 26.94 -12.63
C ASP A 64 11.56 26.48 -13.28
N ARG A 65 11.51 25.53 -14.22
CA ARG A 65 12.67 24.93 -14.88
C ARG A 65 13.18 25.73 -16.08
N GLY A 66 12.56 26.86 -16.38
CA GLY A 66 12.95 27.72 -17.49
C GLY A 66 12.47 27.20 -18.84
N PRO A 67 13.07 27.68 -19.94
CA PRO A 67 12.72 27.25 -21.29
C PRO A 67 12.87 25.74 -21.47
N ALA A 68 12.00 25.15 -22.30
CA ALA A 68 12.19 23.76 -22.69
C ALA A 68 13.50 23.61 -23.47
N PRO A 69 14.27 22.53 -23.24
CA PRO A 69 15.49 22.26 -24.00
C PRO A 69 15.16 22.07 -25.49
N SER A 70 16.16 22.37 -26.33
CA SER A 70 16.11 22.14 -27.78
C SER A 70 16.15 20.64 -28.10
N VAL A 71 15.79 20.28 -29.34
CA VAL A 71 15.79 18.88 -29.78
C VAL A 71 17.21 18.32 -29.78
N GLU A 72 18.18 19.15 -30.17
CA GLU A 72 19.59 18.81 -30.23
C GLU A 72 20.16 18.51 -28.84
N GLU A 73 19.82 19.31 -27.83
CA GLU A 73 20.22 19.08 -26.43
C GLU A 73 19.59 17.78 -25.87
N ILE A 74 18.35 17.46 -26.27
CA ILE A 74 17.69 16.22 -25.88
C ILE A 74 18.42 15.02 -26.47
N ASP A 75 18.75 15.06 -27.76
CA ASP A 75 19.42 13.96 -28.47
C ASP A 75 20.83 13.71 -27.93
N GLU A 76 21.57 14.76 -27.59
CA GLU A 76 22.89 14.67 -26.98
C GLU A 76 22.84 13.97 -25.61
N VAL A 77 21.96 14.42 -24.72
CA VAL A 77 21.79 13.80 -23.38
C VAL A 77 21.32 12.36 -23.50
N GLN A 78 20.40 12.06 -24.42
CA GLN A 78 19.98 10.68 -24.66
C GLN A 78 21.17 9.82 -25.09
N HIS A 79 21.97 10.29 -26.05
CA HIS A 79 23.15 9.56 -26.51
C HIS A 79 24.13 9.26 -25.35
N GLU A 80 24.41 10.24 -24.50
CA GLU A 80 25.26 10.07 -23.30
C GLU A 80 24.71 9.04 -22.31
N MET A 81 23.40 9.10 -22.03
CA MET A 81 22.73 8.16 -21.13
C MET A 81 22.79 6.73 -21.65
N TRP A 82 22.42 6.52 -22.92
CA TRP A 82 22.44 5.19 -23.54
C TRP A 82 23.87 4.61 -23.65
N ALA A 83 24.86 5.46 -23.93
CA ALA A 83 26.27 5.06 -23.92
C ALA A 83 26.77 4.63 -22.53
N THR A 84 26.17 5.12 -21.45
CA THR A 84 26.50 4.78 -20.07
C THR A 84 25.81 3.49 -19.61
N LEU A 85 24.54 3.30 -19.98
CA LEU A 85 23.76 2.11 -19.65
C LEU A 85 24.35 0.83 -20.26
N GLY A 86 24.97 0.91 -21.45
CA GLY A 86 25.66 -0.22 -22.08
C GLY A 86 26.99 -0.64 -21.41
N LYS A 87 27.55 0.17 -20.51
CA LYS A 87 28.85 -0.09 -19.84
C LYS A 87 28.72 -0.76 -18.48
N SER A 88 27.53 -0.78 -17.88
CA SER A 88 27.28 -1.47 -16.61
C SER A 88 26.96 -2.95 -16.87
N SER A 89 27.97 -3.70 -17.31
CA SER A 89 27.92 -5.16 -17.26
C SER A 89 28.01 -5.59 -15.79
N TYR A 90 26.86 -6.01 -15.23
CA TYR A 90 26.71 -6.89 -14.06
C TYR A 90 27.99 -7.10 -13.22
N VAL A 91 28.15 -6.33 -12.15
CA VAL A 91 29.10 -6.71 -11.09
C VAL A 91 28.54 -7.96 -10.41
N ASN A 92 29.31 -9.03 -10.49
CA ASN A 92 28.99 -10.39 -10.07
C ASN A 92 28.66 -10.46 -8.58
N SER A 93 27.37 -10.44 -8.23
CA SER A 93 26.87 -10.79 -6.90
C SER A 93 26.95 -12.31 -6.72
N SER A 94 28.15 -12.81 -6.43
CA SER A 94 28.37 -14.19 -6.02
C SER A 94 29.35 -14.21 -4.86
N ARG A 95 28.85 -13.76 -3.70
CA ARG A 95 29.46 -14.09 -2.41
C ARG A 95 28.39 -14.33 -1.35
N CYS A 96 27.50 -15.26 -1.65
CA CYS A 96 26.68 -15.93 -0.63
C CYS A 96 27.58 -16.99 0.03
N GLY A 97 28.33 -16.61 1.06
CA GLY A 97 29.03 -17.57 1.91
C GLY A 97 28.04 -18.20 2.88
N TYR A 98 27.60 -19.43 2.63
CA TYR A 98 27.04 -20.28 3.68
C TYR A 98 28.19 -20.68 4.62
N ALA A 99 28.30 -20.00 5.76
CA ALA A 99 29.11 -20.48 6.87
C ALA A 99 28.31 -21.56 7.62
N ASN A 100 28.46 -22.81 7.20
CA ASN A 100 28.10 -23.96 8.02
C ASN A 100 29.17 -24.11 9.11
N ASN A 101 28.91 -23.59 10.31
CA ASN A 101 29.58 -24.04 11.52
C ASN A 101 28.54 -24.71 12.41
N PHE A 102 28.32 -26.00 12.14
CA PHE A 102 27.79 -26.93 13.12
C PHE A 102 28.93 -27.88 13.49
N VAL A 103 29.03 -28.13 14.80
CA VAL A 103 30.01 -28.94 15.56
C VAL A 103 31.17 -28.15 16.14
#